data_AF-A0A2D8AZD3-F1
#
_entry.id   AF-A0A2D8AZD3-F1
#
_cell.length_a   1.000
_cell.length_b   1.000
_cell.length_c   1.000
_cell.angle_alpha   90.00
_cell.angle_beta   90.00
_cell.angle_gamma   90.00
#
_symmetry.space_group_name_H-M   'P 1'
#
loop_
_entity.id
_entity.type
_entity.pdbx_description
1 polymer ?
#
loop_
_entity_poly.entity_id
_entity_poly.type
_entity_poly.pdbx_seq_one_letter_code
_entity_poly.pdbx_strand_id
1 'polypeptide(L)' 'NQVRAICGLPLGDTRRVAPRVVMENVIGPAAATAHEALSNPSAHLHLYGKTEAPEGRKMGHITRLEWPEGDVSS' A
#
# COMPACT_ATOMS: atom_id res chain seq x y z
N ASN A 1 -8.14 11.54 -7.08
CA ASN A 1 -9.04 11.63 -8.25
C ASN A 1 -10.53 11.57 -7.91
N GLN A 2 -11.00 10.66 -7.02
CA GLN A 2 -12.43 10.60 -6.64
C GLN A 2 -13.01 11.94 -6.14
N VAL A 3 -12.40 12.55 -5.11
CA VAL A 3 -12.86 13.85 -4.57
C VAL A 3 -12.82 14.94 -5.65
N ARG A 4 -11.75 15.00 -6.45
CA ARG A 4 -11.59 15.97 -7.55
C ARG A 4 -12.74 15.85 -8.57
N ALA A 5 -13.09 14.63 -8.95
CA ALA A 5 -14.19 14.36 -9.89
C ALA A 5 -15.55 14.83 -9.35
N ILE A 6 -15.86 14.53 -8.08
CA ILE A 6 -17.12 14.93 -7.44
C ILE A 6 -17.23 16.46 -7.34
N CYS A 7 -16.11 17.13 -7.05
CA CYS A 7 -16.07 18.58 -6.90
C CYS A 7 -15.89 19.36 -8.23
N GLY A 8 -15.89 18.69 -9.39
CA GLY A 8 -15.68 19.35 -10.69
C GLY A 8 -14.29 19.95 -10.89
N LEU A 9 -13.29 19.50 -10.12
CA LEU A 9 -11.90 19.93 -10.25
C LEU A 9 -11.20 19.17 -11.39
N PRO A 10 -10.13 19.73 -12.00
CA PRO A 10 -9.32 18.99 -12.97
C PRO A 10 -8.88 17.65 -12.38
N LEU A 11 -8.76 16.58 -13.17
CA LEU A 11 -8.24 15.30 -12.66
C LEU A 11 -6.72 15.35 -12.45
N GLY A 12 -6.23 14.52 -11.55
CA GLY A 12 -4.80 14.36 -11.30
C GLY A 12 -4.17 13.35 -12.24
N ASP A 13 -2.89 13.55 -12.52
CA ASP A 13 -2.04 12.61 -13.24
C ASP A 13 -2.10 11.21 -12.62
N THR A 14 -2.19 10.20 -13.48
CA THR A 14 -2.32 8.78 -13.10
C THR A 14 -1.10 7.96 -13.50
N ARG A 15 0.01 8.59 -13.90
CA ARG A 15 1.28 7.89 -14.11
C ARG A 15 1.70 7.18 -12.82
N ARG A 16 2.24 5.96 -12.97
CA ARG A 16 2.78 5.17 -11.86
C ARG A 16 4.08 5.81 -11.39
N VAL A 17 4.30 5.83 -10.08
CA VAL A 17 5.52 6.39 -9.46
C VAL A 17 6.71 5.43 -9.59
N ALA A 18 6.45 4.12 -9.64
CA ALA A 18 7.47 3.08 -9.81
C ALA A 18 7.13 2.16 -11.00
N PRO A 19 8.14 1.50 -11.61
CA PRO A 19 7.94 0.54 -12.70
C PRO A 19 6.96 -0.58 -12.35
N ARG A 20 7.07 -1.11 -11.13
CA ARG A 20 6.17 -2.12 -10.58
C ARG A 20 5.69 -1.70 -9.18
N VAL A 21 4.42 -1.97 -8.92
CA VAL A 21 3.79 -1.73 -7.62
C VAL A 21 3.00 -2.98 -7.25
N VAL A 22 3.31 -3.57 -6.11
CA VAL A 22 2.59 -4.74 -5.58
C VAL A 22 1.78 -4.32 -4.38
N MET A 23 0.50 -4.67 -4.35
CA MET A 23 -0.36 -4.47 -3.20
C MET A 23 -0.89 -5.81 -2.70
N GLU A 24 -0.66 -6.11 -1.43
CA GLU A 24 -1.13 -7.31 -0.78
C GLU A 24 -2.06 -6.96 0.37
N ASN A 25 -3.17 -7.69 0.50
CA ASN A 25 -4.06 -7.52 1.63
C ASN A 25 -3.46 -8.16 2.88
N VAL A 26 -3.59 -7.48 4.02
CA VAL A 26 -3.31 -8.06 5.33
C VAL A 26 -4.63 -8.63 5.87
N ILE A 27 -4.67 -9.94 6.12
CA ILE A 27 -5.90 -10.66 6.48
C ILE A 27 -5.78 -11.25 7.88
N GLY A 28 -6.79 -10.99 8.72
CA GLY A 28 -6.99 -11.57 10.03
C GLY A 28 -5.71 -11.57 10.88
N PRO A 29 -5.31 -12.71 11.44
CA PRO A 29 -4.15 -12.82 12.33
C PRO A 29 -2.82 -12.31 11.75
N ALA A 30 -2.65 -12.27 10.42
CA ALA A 30 -1.44 -11.75 9.78
C ALA A 30 -1.19 -10.26 10.12
N ALA A 31 -2.20 -9.54 10.62
CA ALA A 31 -2.02 -8.17 11.10
C ALA A 31 -1.05 -8.05 12.28
N ALA A 32 -0.88 -9.11 13.09
CA ALA A 32 0.00 -9.09 14.25
C ALA A 32 1.47 -8.88 13.87
N THR A 33 1.91 -9.45 12.75
CA THR A 33 3.31 -9.36 12.27
C THR A 33 3.48 -8.41 11.09
N ALA A 34 2.40 -7.76 10.62
CA ALA A 34 2.44 -6.88 9.45
C ALA A 34 3.45 -5.71 9.57
N HIS A 35 3.76 -5.28 10.80
CA HIS A 35 4.74 -4.23 11.08
C HIS A 35 6.17 -4.61 10.65
N GLU A 36 6.50 -5.91 10.54
CA GLU A 36 7.81 -6.38 10.07
C GLU A 36 8.12 -5.91 8.65
N ALA A 37 7.08 -5.67 7.83
CA ALA A 37 7.23 -5.14 6.48
C ALA A 37 7.90 -3.76 6.44
N LEU A 38 7.84 -2.99 7.54
CA LEU A 38 8.47 -1.67 7.66
C LEU A 38 10.01 -1.72 7.62
N SER A 39 10.61 -2.91 7.78
CA SER A 39 12.05 -3.11 7.56
C SER A 39 12.45 -2.89 6.09
N ASN A 40 11.51 -3.04 5.15
CA ASN A 40 11.73 -2.73 3.75
C ASN A 40 11.36 -1.26 3.47
N PRO A 41 12.31 -0.39 3.06
CA PRO A 41 12.05 1.03 2.84
C PRO A 41 11.09 1.32 1.68
N SER A 42 10.88 0.36 0.78
CA SER A 42 9.91 0.47 -0.32
C SER A 42 8.48 0.06 0.07
N ALA A 43 8.30 -0.46 1.29
CA ALA A 43 7.02 -0.96 1.77
C ALA A 43 6.24 0.11 2.54
N HIS A 44 4.98 0.29 2.17
CA HIS A 44 4.03 1.18 2.80
C HIS A 44 2.92 0.34 3.43
N LEU A 45 2.94 0.22 4.76
CA LEU A 45 1.90 -0.48 5.52
C LEU A 45 0.75 0.47 5.86
N HIS A 46 -0.49 0.06 5.57
CA HIS A 46 -1.70 0.76 5.98
C HIS A 46 -2.65 -0.21 6.71
N LEU A 47 -2.70 -0.08 8.04
CA LEU A 47 -3.66 -0.77 8.90
C LEU A 47 -4.89 0.11 9.16
N TYR A 48 -6.07 -0.51 9.18
CA TYR A 48 -7.35 0.22 9.33
C TYR A 48 -7.75 0.52 10.78
N GLY A 49 -6.84 0.34 11.75
CA GLY A 49 -7.11 0.61 13.18
C GLY A 49 -8.15 -0.31 13.82
N LYS A 50 -8.41 -1.49 13.24
CA LYS A 50 -9.33 -2.49 13.79
C LYS A 50 -8.67 -3.18 14.99
N THR A 51 -9.37 -3.21 16.12
CA THR A 51 -8.90 -3.81 17.37
C THR A 51 -8.93 -5.33 17.36
N GLU A 52 -9.84 -5.93 16.59
CA GLU A 52 -10.00 -7.38 16.47
C GLU A 52 -9.66 -7.89 15.07
N ALA A 53 -8.91 -8.99 15.01
CA ALA A 53 -8.36 -9.58 13.79
C ALA A 53 -8.87 -11.02 13.52
N PRO A 54 -10.20 -11.25 13.42
CA PRO A 54 -10.73 -12.58 13.11
C PRO A 54 -10.29 -13.04 11.71
N GLU A 55 -10.27 -14.36 11.52
CA GLU A 55 -9.90 -14.98 10.25
C GLU A 55 -10.72 -14.43 9.07
N GLY A 56 -10.07 -14.27 7.92
CA GLY A 56 -10.71 -13.74 6.70
C GLY A 56 -10.98 -12.22 6.71
N ARG A 57 -10.88 -11.52 7.84
CA ARG A 57 -11.11 -10.07 7.89
C ARG A 57 -9.97 -9.30 7.27
N LYS A 58 -10.24 -8.43 6.29
CA LYS A 58 -9.21 -7.50 5.79
C LYS A 58 -8.85 -6.47 6.84
N MET A 59 -7.62 -6.52 7.33
CA MET A 59 -7.09 -5.67 8.39
C MET A 59 -6.34 -4.44 7.86
N GLY A 60 -5.86 -4.53 6.63
CA GLY A 60 -5.10 -3.47 5.98
C GLY A 60 -4.56 -3.92 4.63
N HIS A 61 -3.50 -3.28 4.19
CA HIS A 61 -2.70 -3.69 3.04
C HIS A 61 -1.26 -3.20 3.17
N ILE A 62 -0.37 -3.84 2.42
CA ILE A 62 1.01 -3.39 2.22
C ILE A 62 1.15 -3.09 0.73
N THR A 63 1.68 -1.92 0.40
CA THR A 63 2.06 -1.54 -0.96
C THR A 63 3.57 -1.47 -1.06
N ARG A 64 4.18 -2.20 -2.00
CA ARG A 64 5.63 -2.15 -2.27
C ARG A 64 5.89 -1.53 -3.63
N LEU A 65 6.87 -0.63 -3.66
CA LEU A 65 7.38 -0.01 -4.88
C LEU A 65 8.63 -0.76 -5.34
N GLU A 66 8.64 -1.21 -6.58
CA GLU A 66 9.73 -2.04 -7.09
C GLU A 66 10.34 -1.41 -8.36
N TRP A 67 11.67 -1.29 -8.33
CA TRP A 67 12.50 -0.91 -9.46
C TRP A 67 13.31 -2.13 -9.91
N PRO A 68 13.55 -2.29 -11.23
CA PRO A 68 14.44 -3.33 -11.73
C PRO A 68 15.84 -3.18 -11.11
N GLU A 69 16.52 -4.31 -10.88
CA GLU A 69 17.88 -4.31 -10.35
C GLU A 69 18.80 -3.45 -11.25
N GLY A 70 19.53 -2.52 -10.61
CA GLY A 70 20.43 -1.58 -11.29
C GLY A 70 19.89 -0.15 -11.44
N ASP A 71 18.61 0.10 -11.15
CA ASP A 71 18.00 1.43 -11.18
C ASP A 71 18.01 2.08 -9.79
N VAL A 72 19.20 2.16 -9.17
CA VAL A 72 19.47 3.05 -8.04
C VAL A 72 20.11 4.31 -8.61
N SER A 73 19.28 5.22 -9.12
CA SER A 73 19.72 6.60 -9.28
C SER A 73 19.83 7.22 -7.89
N SER A 74 21.08 7.39 -7.44
CA SER A 74 21.44 8.29 -6.33
C SER A 74 21.13 9.74 -6.68
#